data_AF-A0A8K0PWT7-F1
#
_entry.id   AF-A0A8K0PWT7-F1
#
_cell.length_a   1.000
_cell.length_b   1.000
_cell.length_c   1.000
_cell.angle_alpha   90.00
_cell.angle_beta   90.00
_cell.angle_gamma   90.00
#
_symmetry.space_group_name_H-M   'P 1'
#
loop_
_entity.id
_entity.type
_entity.pdbx_description
1 polymer ?
#
loop_
_entity_poly.entity_id
_entity_poly.type
_entity_poly.pdbx_seq_one_letter_code
_entity_poly.pdbx_strand_id
1 'polypeptide(L)'
;MPWIGFVNEVTGSKSSPDQVKIALQLAPDLVNTTQINSSSLVMLSPYKANVHTINNMLKGPGYAALNDMPPASTVDGFQGKEADIVILVMGTPALA
;
A
#
# COMPACT_ATOMS: atom_id res chain seq x y z
N MET A 1 -9.01 -6.59 -19.74
CA MET A 1 -9.66 -6.64 -18.42
C MET A 1 -9.81 -5.19 -17.95
N PRO A 2 -11.03 -4.64 -17.76
CA PRO A 2 -11.17 -3.24 -17.41
C PRO A 2 -10.88 -3.03 -15.91
N TRP A 3 -10.14 -1.97 -15.61
CA TRP A 3 -9.71 -1.56 -14.28
C TRP A 3 -10.90 -0.93 -13.52
N ILE A 4 -11.35 -1.53 -12.42
CA ILE A 4 -12.47 -0.99 -11.63
C ILE A 4 -11.96 -0.69 -10.22
N GLY A 5 -11.74 0.60 -9.95
CA GLY A 5 -11.66 1.10 -8.57
C GLY A 5 -13.06 1.06 -7.94
N PHE A 6 -13.12 0.84 -6.64
CA PHE A 6 -14.36 0.81 -5.87
C PHE A 6 -14.49 2.10 -5.06
N VAL A 7 -15.70 2.66 -4.99
CA VAL A 7 -16.03 3.78 -4.11
C VAL A 7 -17.10 3.32 -3.15
N ASN A 8 -16.86 3.46 -1.85
CA ASN A 8 -17.89 3.26 -0.85
C ASN A 8 -18.79 4.50 -0.82
N GLU A 9 -20.05 4.37 -1.24
CA GLU A 9 -20.98 5.51 -1.40
C GLU A 9 -21.31 6.23 -0.09
N VAL A 10 -21.23 5.53 1.05
CA VAL A 10 -21.53 6.09 2.37
C VAL A 10 -20.36 6.93 2.91
N THR A 11 -19.14 6.46 2.69
CA THR A 11 -17.92 7.06 3.27
C THR A 11 -17.10 7.87 2.26
N GLY A 12 -17.44 7.79 0.97
CA GLY A 12 -16.63 8.34 -0.14
C GLY A 12 -15.28 7.65 -0.32
N SER A 13 -14.99 6.60 0.46
CA SER A 13 -13.67 5.96 0.48
C SER A 13 -13.44 5.20 -0.82
N LYS A 14 -12.32 5.53 -1.47
CA LYS A 14 -11.88 4.93 -2.72
C LYS A 14 -10.89 3.82 -2.44
N SER A 15 -11.09 2.64 -3.04
CA SER A 15 -10.14 1.54 -2.97
C SER A 15 -9.84 0.96 -4.34
N SER A 16 -8.61 0.52 -4.52
CA SER A 16 -8.22 -0.23 -5.70
C SER A 16 -7.47 -1.48 -5.24
N PRO A 17 -8.19 -2.61 -5.05
CA PRO A 17 -7.57 -3.88 -4.69
C PRO A 17 -6.45 -4.30 -5.64
N ASP A 18 -6.54 -3.92 -6.91
CA ASP A 18 -5.52 -4.24 -7.91
C ASP A 18 -4.25 -3.40 -7.75
N GLN A 19 -4.35 -2.09 -7.47
CA GLN A 19 -3.16 -1.31 -7.10
C GLN A 19 -2.52 -1.83 -5.81
N VAL A 20 -3.32 -2.24 -4.83
CA VAL A 20 -2.82 -2.87 -3.59
C VAL A 20 -2.07 -4.17 -3.92
N LYS A 21 -2.62 -5.05 -4.76
CA LYS A 21 -1.95 -6.29 -5.17
C LYS A 21 -0.64 -6.01 -5.89
N ILE A 22 -0.62 -5.06 -6.84
CA ILE A 22 0.59 -4.69 -7.58
C ILE A 22 1.65 -4.16 -6.62
N ALA A 23 1.28 -3.28 -5.69
CA ALA A 23 2.21 -2.75 -4.67
C ALA A 23 2.78 -3.88 -3.79
N LEU A 24 1.94 -4.84 -3.40
CA LEU A 24 2.34 -5.99 -2.59
C LEU A 24 3.15 -7.05 -3.37
N GLN A 25 3.12 -7.04 -4.70
CA GLN A 25 4.01 -7.83 -5.54
C GLN A 25 5.35 -7.10 -5.75
N LEU A 26 5.31 -5.79 -5.96
CA LEU A 26 6.49 -4.95 -6.17
C LEU A 26 7.39 -4.89 -4.92
N ALA A 27 6.82 -4.76 -3.72
CA ALA A 27 7.61 -4.54 -2.51
C ALA A 27 8.53 -5.73 -2.15
N PRO A 28 8.06 -6.99 -2.14
CA PRO A 28 8.95 -8.14 -1.94
C PRO A 28 10.01 -8.24 -3.04
N ASP A 29 9.65 -7.99 -4.31
CA ASP A 29 10.60 -8.02 -5.42
C ASP A 29 11.69 -6.97 -5.24
N LEU A 30 11.34 -5.76 -4.79
CA LEU A 30 12.28 -4.70 -4.47
C LEU A 30 13.22 -5.12 -3.32
N VAL A 31 12.66 -5.60 -2.21
CA VAL A 31 13.43 -6.08 -1.03
C VAL A 31 14.40 -7.18 -1.44
N ASN A 32 13.93 -8.17 -2.19
CA ASN A 32 14.73 -9.32 -2.58
C ASN A 32 15.78 -8.99 -3.65
N THR A 33 15.48 -8.08 -4.58
CA THR A 33 16.41 -7.72 -5.65
C THR A 33 17.51 -6.79 -5.16
N THR A 34 17.17 -5.84 -4.30
CA THR A 34 18.11 -4.80 -3.82
C THR A 34 18.72 -5.12 -2.47
N GLN A 35 18.24 -6.16 -1.78
CA GLN A 35 18.70 -6.57 -0.44
C GLN A 35 18.54 -5.46 0.62
N ILE A 36 17.60 -4.54 0.41
CA ILE A 36 17.23 -3.55 1.44
C ILE A 36 16.48 -4.23 2.59
N ASN A 37 16.56 -3.64 3.78
CA ASN A 37 15.72 -4.08 4.89
C ASN A 37 14.28 -3.57 4.68
N SER A 38 13.27 -4.44 4.88
CA SER A 38 11.87 -4.05 4.70
C SER A 38 11.40 -2.97 5.70
N SER A 39 12.08 -2.79 6.83
CA SER A 39 11.83 -1.68 7.77
C SER A 39 12.13 -0.28 7.20
N SER A 40 12.96 -0.18 6.16
CA SER A 40 13.23 1.08 5.44
C SER A 40 12.11 1.48 4.48
N LEU A 41 11.14 0.58 4.25
CA LEU A 41 10.02 0.79 3.34
C LEU A 41 8.74 1.12 4.11
N VAL A 42 7.95 2.06 3.62
CA VAL A 42 6.60 2.30 4.13
C VAL A 42 5.59 2.33 2.98
N MET A 43 4.43 1.73 3.20
CA MET A 43 3.29 1.86 2.28
C MET A 43 2.33 2.93 2.78
N LEU A 44 2.03 3.90 1.92
CA LEU A 44 1.08 4.96 2.20
C LEU A 44 -0.10 4.89 1.24
N SER A 45 -1.26 5.37 1.69
CA SER A 45 -2.39 5.63 0.80
C SER A 45 -3.19 6.85 1.25
N PRO A 46 -3.76 7.67 0.35
CA PRO A 46 -4.67 8.74 0.75
C PRO A 46 -5.94 8.22 1.45
N TYR A 47 -6.36 6.99 1.17
CA TYR A 47 -7.64 6.44 1.61
C TYR A 47 -7.48 5.31 2.61
N LYS A 48 -8.20 5.40 3.74
CA LYS A 48 -8.20 4.38 4.81
C LYS A 48 -8.60 2.98 4.32
N ALA A 49 -9.43 2.88 3.28
CA ALA A 49 -9.82 1.58 2.73
C ALA A 49 -8.61 0.82 2.18
N ASN A 50 -7.75 1.46 1.39
CA ASN A 50 -6.53 0.83 0.90
C ASN A 50 -5.56 0.50 2.04
N VAL A 51 -5.39 1.39 3.03
CA VAL A 51 -4.57 1.12 4.23
C VAL A 51 -5.04 -0.16 4.93
N HIS A 52 -6.35 -0.31 5.12
CA HIS A 52 -6.93 -1.50 5.72
C HIS A 52 -6.68 -2.75 4.85
N THR A 53 -6.89 -2.66 3.54
CA THR A 53 -6.64 -3.77 2.61
C THR A 53 -5.16 -4.19 2.64
N ILE A 54 -4.22 -3.26 2.59
CA ILE A 54 -2.77 -3.52 2.66
C ILE A 54 -2.44 -4.26 3.95
N ASN A 55 -2.81 -3.68 5.10
CA ASN A 55 -2.49 -4.25 6.41
C ASN A 55 -3.13 -5.62 6.65
N ASN A 56 -4.29 -5.90 6.06
CA ASN A 56 -4.90 -7.23 6.13
C ASN A 56 -4.16 -8.24 5.25
N MET A 57 -3.79 -7.84 4.03
CA MET A 57 -3.09 -8.74 3.10
C MET A 57 -1.68 -9.09 3.59
N LEU A 58 -0.96 -8.14 4.18
CA LEU A 58 0.39 -8.35 4.76
C LEU A 58 0.44 -9.44 5.84
N LYS A 59 -0.69 -9.74 6.50
CA LYS A 59 -0.78 -10.85 7.48
C LYS A 59 -0.71 -12.24 6.82
N GLY A 60 -0.89 -12.31 5.50
CA GLY A 60 -0.83 -13.57 4.76
C GLY A 60 0.60 -14.10 4.65
N PRO A 61 0.80 -15.42 4.59
CA PRO A 61 2.13 -16.04 4.57
C PRO A 61 2.97 -15.67 3.32
N GLY A 62 2.33 -15.17 2.27
CA GLY A 62 3.00 -14.78 1.02
C GLY A 62 3.86 -13.50 1.10
N TYR A 63 3.81 -12.77 2.21
CA TYR A 63 4.52 -11.48 2.36
C TYR A 63 5.56 -11.49 3.48
N ALA A 64 6.10 -12.66 3.85
CA ALA A 64 7.07 -12.80 4.94
C ALA A 64 8.31 -11.90 4.78
N ALA A 65 8.72 -11.59 3.55
CA ALA A 65 9.82 -10.65 3.27
C ALA A 65 9.56 -9.21 3.75
N LEU A 66 8.29 -8.87 4.03
CA LEU A 66 7.84 -7.55 4.49
C LEU A 66 7.51 -7.52 5.98
N ASN A 67 7.90 -8.54 6.77
CA ASN A 67 7.52 -8.63 8.19
C ASN A 67 8.03 -7.47 9.06
N ASP A 68 9.18 -6.90 8.72
CA ASP A 68 9.76 -5.77 9.46
C ASP A 68 9.27 -4.41 8.94
N MET A 69 8.44 -4.40 7.89
CA MET A 69 7.83 -3.19 7.34
C MET A 69 6.84 -2.59 8.34
N PRO A 70 6.92 -1.28 8.66
CA PRO A 70 5.91 -0.60 9.45
C PRO A 70 4.51 -0.77 8.84
N PRO A 71 3.45 -0.80 9.67
CA PRO A 71 2.08 -0.85 9.17
C PRO A 71 1.81 0.29 8.19
N ALA A 72 1.04 -0.01 7.14
CA ALA A 72 0.63 1.01 6.19
C ALA A 72 -0.17 2.11 6.90
N SER A 73 -0.02 3.34 6.44
CA SER A 73 -0.67 4.52 7.03
C SER A 73 -1.31 5.41 5.97
N THR A 74 -2.18 6.33 6.40
CA THR A 74 -2.62 7.40 5.50
C THR A 74 -1.52 8.43 5.30
N VAL A 75 -1.56 9.16 4.18
CA VAL A 75 -0.64 10.29 3.95
C VAL A 75 -0.71 11.29 5.12
N ASP A 76 -1.92 11.66 5.53
CA ASP A 76 -2.13 12.56 6.68
C ASP A 76 -1.61 11.95 8.00
N GLY A 77 -1.77 10.64 8.18
CA GLY A 77 -1.31 9.92 9.37
C GLY A 77 0.21 9.73 9.43
N PHE A 78 0.92 10.05 8.34
CA PHE A 78 2.37 9.98 8.23
C PHE A 78 3.02 11.38 8.22
N GLN A 79 2.23 12.45 8.40
CA GLN A 79 2.75 13.82 8.44
C GLN A 79 3.81 13.98 9.54
N GLY A 80 4.94 14.61 9.18
CA GLY A 80 6.07 14.84 10.10
C GLY A 80 6.97 13.61 10.31
N LYS A 81 6.78 12.55 9.52
CA LYS A 81 7.66 11.36 9.49
C LYS A 81 8.29 11.22 8.11
N GLU A 82 9.42 10.51 8.08
CA GLU A 82 10.18 10.20 6.88
C GLU A 82 10.44 8.69 6.81
N ALA A 83 10.71 8.19 5.61
CA ALA A 83 11.16 6.83 5.35
C ALA A 83 12.10 6.85 4.14
N ASP A 84 13.03 5.92 4.07
CA ASP A 84 13.98 5.84 2.95
C ASP A 84 13.25 5.55 1.64
N ILE A 85 12.22 4.69 1.68
CA ILE A 85 11.42 4.31 0.52
C ILE A 85 9.93 4.37 0.86
N VAL A 86 9.18 5.10 0.04
CA VAL A 86 7.72 5.20 0.15
C VAL A 86 7.08 4.57 -1.09
N ILE A 87 6.23 3.55 -0.88
CA ILE A 87 5.31 3.07 -1.92
C ILE A 87 3.94 3.71 -1.68
N LEU A 88 3.53 4.57 -2.60
CA LEU A 88 2.23 5.24 -2.53
C LEU A 88 1.18 4.49 -3.36
N VAL A 89 0.17 3.94 -2.68
CA VAL A 89 -0.98 3.27 -3.33
C VAL A 89 -2.12 4.27 -3.46
N MET A 90 -2.45 4.65 -4.69
CA MET A 90 -3.55 5.57 -4.96
C MET A 90 -4.91 4.85 -4.89
N GLY A 91 -5.99 5.61 -4.73
CA GLY A 91 -7.35 5.07 -4.66
C GLY A 91 -8.11 5.08 -5.99
N THR A 92 -7.58 5.72 -7.02
CA THR A 92 -8.29 5.93 -8.29
C THR A 92 -7.33 5.86 -9.48
N PRO A 93 -7.82 5.56 -10.70
CA PRO A 93 -7.20 6.16 -11.88
C PRO A 93 -7.22 7.68 -11.72
N ALA A 94 -6.20 8.38 -12.23
CA ALA A 94 -6.28 9.82 -12.36
C ALA A 94 -7.60 10.15 -13.07
N LEU A 95 -8.43 10.99 -12.47
CA LEU A 95 -9.51 11.62 -13.23
C LEU A 95 -8.81 12.42 -14.33
N ALA A 96 -9.01 12.01 -15.58
CA ALA A 96 -8.92 12.91 -16.72
C ALA A 96 -10.10 13.89 -16.66
#